data_AF-A0A6J8EC98-F1
#
_entry.id   AF-A0A6J8EC98-F1
#
_cell.length_a   1.000
_cell.length_b   1.000
_cell.length_c   1.000
_cell.angle_alpha   90.00
_cell.angle_beta   90.00
_cell.angle_gamma   90.00
#
_symmetry.space_group_name_H-M   'P 1'
#
loop_
_entity.id
_entity.type
_entity.pdbx_description
1 polymer ?
#
loop_
_entity_poly.entity_id
_entity_poly.type
_entity_poly.pdbx_seq_one_letter_code
_entity_poly.pdbx_strand_id
1 'polypeptide(L)'
;MADKLEIVKAVNRKRGAPENEINLTVDVRYPSNTITSKRKPGQNANQACAVGIETLTDRKYIVATSSLNQMCWTGAWLRGKGFTIECPNGHEECTADLHHAAPLSEYELGKKIGNQLAVQGILVKYATTDGDGRTANGINDAIQALHIMWKVERLADPIHLANGQFRAAMRVVMYARERRDVCDT
;
A
#
# COMPACT_ATOMS: atom_id res chain seq x y z
N MET A 1 18.54 2.40 -1.38
CA MET A 1 17.75 1.89 -0.23
C MET A 1 18.55 0.92 0.63
N ALA A 2 19.44 0.10 0.06
CA ALA A 2 20.31 -0.84 0.79
C ALA A 2 21.04 -0.21 2.00
N ASP A 3 21.63 0.98 1.84
CA ASP A 3 22.34 1.66 2.95
C ASP A 3 21.47 1.93 4.18
N LYS A 4 20.17 2.20 3.98
CA LYS A 4 19.23 2.42 5.09
C LYS A 4 18.89 1.12 5.79
N LEU A 5 18.79 0.03 5.04
CA LEU A 5 18.52 -1.29 5.58
C LEU A 5 19.67 -1.81 6.44
N GLU A 6 20.92 -1.53 6.06
CA GLU A 6 22.09 -1.86 6.90
C GLU A 6 22.08 -1.11 8.24
N ILE A 7 21.61 0.16 8.25
CA ILE A 7 21.42 0.90 9.50
C ILE A 7 20.35 0.22 10.38
N VAL A 8 19.24 -0.22 9.78
CA VAL A 8 18.15 -0.91 10.49
C VAL A 8 18.63 -2.23 11.09
N LYS A 9 19.36 -3.04 10.29
CA LYS A 9 20.01 -4.28 10.73
C LYS A 9 20.96 -4.06 11.90
N ALA A 10 21.79 -3.03 11.83
CA ALA A 10 22.70 -2.67 12.92
C ALA A 10 21.96 -2.30 14.21
N VAL A 11 20.79 -1.65 14.11
CA VAL A 11 19.95 -1.35 15.27
C VAL A 11 19.35 -2.63 15.86
N ASN A 12 18.86 -3.55 15.05
CA ASN A 12 18.37 -4.85 15.52
C ASN A 12 19.45 -5.65 16.25
N ARG A 13 20.66 -5.67 15.70
CA ARG A 13 21.83 -6.32 16.33
C ARG A 13 22.10 -5.76 17.72
N LYS A 14 22.04 -4.43 17.89
CA LYS A 14 22.21 -3.76 19.20
C LYS A 14 21.09 -4.08 20.18
N ARG A 15 19.89 -4.40 19.70
CA ARG A 15 18.72 -4.76 20.52
C ARG A 15 18.68 -6.25 20.88
N GLY A 16 19.61 -7.07 20.38
CA GLY A 16 19.57 -8.52 20.53
C GLY A 16 18.43 -9.18 19.74
N ALA A 17 17.85 -8.49 18.77
CA ALA A 17 16.83 -9.03 17.88
C ALA A 17 17.48 -9.67 16.64
N PRO A 18 16.79 -10.61 15.95
CA PRO A 18 17.27 -11.13 14.68
C PRO A 18 17.53 -10.00 13.69
N GLU A 19 18.74 -9.97 13.12
CA GLU A 19 19.22 -8.85 12.31
C GLU A 19 18.31 -8.54 11.11
N ASN A 20 17.86 -9.60 10.44
CA ASN A 20 17.12 -9.52 9.19
C ASN A 20 15.60 -9.36 9.39
N GLU A 21 15.10 -9.40 10.63
CA GLU A 21 13.67 -9.25 10.91
C GLU A 21 13.29 -7.80 11.13
N ILE A 22 12.43 -7.26 10.26
CA ILE A 22 11.94 -5.89 10.36
C ILE A 22 10.42 -5.82 10.46
N ASN A 23 9.95 -4.69 10.98
CA ASN A 23 8.54 -4.33 11.02
C ASN A 23 8.32 -3.15 10.07
N LEU A 24 7.19 -3.17 9.38
CA LEU A 24 6.84 -2.17 8.38
C LEU A 24 5.53 -1.49 8.71
N THR A 25 5.46 -0.20 8.42
CA THR A 25 4.22 0.50 8.13
C THR A 25 4.17 0.73 6.62
N VAL A 26 3.05 0.40 6.00
CA VAL A 26 2.88 0.51 4.55
C VAL A 26 1.66 1.35 4.24
N ASP A 27 1.85 2.33 3.39
CA ASP A 27 0.83 3.27 2.98
C ASP A 27 0.83 3.38 1.46
N VAL A 28 -0.39 3.41 0.88
CA VAL A 28 -0.61 3.52 -0.55
C VAL A 28 -1.26 4.85 -0.83
N ARG A 29 -0.66 5.62 -1.74
CA ARG A 29 -1.18 6.91 -2.17
C ARG A 29 -1.54 6.89 -3.65
N TYR A 30 -2.68 7.49 -3.92
CA TYR A 30 -3.21 7.72 -5.25
C TYR A 30 -3.13 9.24 -5.53
N PRO A 31 -2.82 9.68 -6.75
CA PRO A 31 -2.86 11.09 -7.12
C PRO A 31 -4.31 11.55 -7.36
N SER A 32 -5.18 11.31 -6.36
CA SER A 32 -6.59 11.70 -6.36
C SER A 32 -7.07 11.85 -4.92
N ASN A 33 -7.86 12.88 -4.67
CA ASN A 33 -8.52 13.09 -3.38
C ASN A 33 -9.86 12.34 -3.27
N THR A 34 -10.34 11.75 -4.36
CA THR A 34 -11.59 11.00 -4.41
C THR A 34 -11.37 9.60 -4.98
N ILE A 35 -12.09 8.62 -4.44
CA ILE A 35 -12.02 7.22 -4.90
C ILE A 35 -12.65 7.11 -6.29
N THR A 36 -13.77 7.80 -6.51
CA THR A 36 -14.56 7.75 -7.76
C THR A 36 -14.51 9.07 -8.52
N SER A 37 -14.75 9.03 -9.83
CA SER A 37 -15.08 10.22 -10.62
C SER A 37 -16.09 9.92 -11.72
N LYS A 38 -16.69 10.99 -12.23
CA LYS A 38 -17.58 10.92 -13.39
C LYS A 38 -16.86 10.59 -14.69
N ARG A 39 -15.53 10.78 -14.74
CA ARG A 39 -14.72 10.65 -15.96
C ARG A 39 -14.12 9.26 -16.13
N LYS A 40 -13.90 8.54 -15.03
CA LYS A 40 -13.39 7.16 -15.04
C LYS A 40 -14.26 6.29 -14.13
N PRO A 41 -15.06 5.36 -14.69
CA PRO A 41 -15.83 4.42 -13.89
C PRO A 41 -14.87 3.54 -13.07
N GLY A 42 -15.16 3.38 -11.78
CA GLY A 42 -14.30 2.68 -10.83
C GLY A 42 -13.32 3.62 -10.11
N GLN A 43 -12.02 3.38 -10.28
CA GLN A 43 -10.96 4.15 -9.60
C GLN A 43 -10.58 5.40 -10.39
N ASN A 44 -10.67 6.57 -9.74
CA ASN A 44 -10.35 7.87 -10.35
C ASN A 44 -8.83 8.07 -10.60
N ALA A 45 -7.98 7.20 -10.06
CA ALA A 45 -6.54 7.32 -10.20
C ALA A 45 -6.01 6.51 -11.39
N ASN A 46 -4.93 7.00 -12.01
CA ASN A 46 -4.18 6.30 -13.07
C ASN A 46 -2.81 5.81 -12.58
N GLN A 47 -2.44 6.14 -11.35
CA GLN A 47 -1.22 5.72 -10.71
C GLN A 47 -1.49 5.40 -9.24
N ALA A 48 -0.67 4.54 -8.67
CA ALA A 48 -0.62 4.31 -7.24
C ALA A 48 0.84 4.10 -6.84
N CYS A 49 1.24 4.70 -5.73
CA CYS A 49 2.57 4.55 -5.15
C CYS A 49 2.45 4.05 -3.72
N ALA A 50 3.18 3.01 -3.39
CA ALA A 50 3.27 2.46 -2.05
C ALA A 50 4.66 2.68 -1.48
N VAL A 51 4.72 2.99 -0.19
CA VAL A 51 5.97 3.15 0.55
C VAL A 51 5.97 2.20 1.76
N GLY A 52 7.04 1.43 1.90
CA GLY A 52 7.32 0.61 3.07
C GLY A 52 8.29 1.35 3.98
N ILE A 53 7.83 1.72 5.17
CA ILE A 53 8.58 2.47 6.17
C ILE A 53 8.87 1.56 7.34
N GLU A 54 10.13 1.48 7.76
CA GLU A 54 10.50 0.69 8.93
C GLU A 54 10.06 1.35 10.24
N THR A 55 9.70 0.53 11.24
CA THR A 55 9.23 1.03 12.54
C THR A 55 10.22 0.85 13.69
N LEU A 56 11.43 0.39 13.41
CA LEU A 56 12.45 0.03 14.38
C LEU A 56 13.29 1.23 14.83
N THR A 57 13.75 2.07 13.89
CA THR A 57 14.58 3.23 14.19
C THR A 57 13.73 4.47 14.49
N ASP A 58 14.32 5.46 15.13
CA ASP A 58 13.62 6.71 15.46
C ASP A 58 13.36 7.57 14.22
N ARG A 59 14.18 7.39 13.16
CA ARG A 59 14.12 8.18 11.93
C ARG A 59 13.10 7.65 10.92
N LYS A 60 12.55 6.44 11.12
CA LYS A 60 11.52 5.82 10.27
C LYS A 60 11.90 5.86 8.79
N TYR A 61 12.93 5.11 8.42
CA TYR A 61 13.45 5.12 7.06
C TYR A 61 12.48 4.47 6.07
N ILE A 62 12.41 5.03 4.86
CA ILE A 62 11.79 4.36 3.71
C ILE A 62 12.75 3.27 3.24
N VAL A 63 12.32 2.02 3.30
CA VAL A 63 13.15 0.84 3.01
C VAL A 63 12.74 0.14 1.71
N ALA A 64 11.52 0.36 1.24
CA ALA A 64 11.02 -0.14 -0.02
C ALA A 64 9.97 0.80 -0.61
N THR A 65 9.86 0.83 -1.94
CA THR A 65 8.87 1.64 -2.66
C THR A 65 8.41 0.90 -3.89
N SER A 66 7.12 0.95 -4.19
CA SER A 66 6.58 0.40 -5.44
C SER A 66 5.58 1.34 -6.06
N SER A 67 5.45 1.26 -7.38
CA SER A 67 4.46 2.01 -8.14
C SER A 67 3.74 1.11 -9.14
N LEU A 68 2.52 1.51 -9.46
CA LEU A 68 1.72 1.01 -10.56
C LEU A 68 1.33 2.21 -11.42
N ASN A 69 1.71 2.18 -12.69
CA ASN A 69 1.41 3.26 -13.63
C ASN A 69 0.59 2.76 -14.82
N GLN A 70 -0.52 3.43 -15.10
CA GLN A 70 -1.35 3.19 -16.30
C GLN A 70 -1.10 4.21 -17.41
N MET A 71 -0.32 5.26 -17.12
CA MET A 71 -0.12 6.37 -18.03
C MET A 71 1.07 6.10 -18.95
N CYS A 72 0.79 6.10 -20.25
CA CYS A 72 1.79 6.17 -21.30
C CYS A 72 1.38 7.24 -22.31
N TRP A 73 2.17 8.31 -22.39
CA TRP A 73 1.88 9.44 -23.29
C TRP A 73 1.95 9.02 -24.76
N THR A 74 3.00 8.29 -25.14
CA THR A 74 3.19 7.78 -26.49
C THR A 74 2.05 6.85 -26.90
N GLY A 75 1.64 5.94 -26.00
CA GLY A 75 0.49 5.07 -26.24
C GLY A 75 -0.82 5.84 -26.40
N ALA A 76 -1.03 6.89 -25.60
CA ALA A 76 -2.22 7.75 -25.74
C ALA A 76 -2.22 8.53 -27.07
N TRP A 77 -1.06 9.03 -27.49
CA TRP A 77 -0.91 9.73 -28.76
C TRP A 77 -1.15 8.82 -29.96
N LEU A 78 -0.60 7.60 -29.95
CA LEU A 78 -0.81 6.61 -31.01
C LEU A 78 -2.28 6.19 -31.12
N ARG A 79 -2.98 6.00 -30.00
CA ARG A 79 -4.44 5.77 -30.00
C ARG A 79 -5.21 6.94 -30.60
N GLY A 80 -4.80 8.17 -30.27
CA GLY A 80 -5.40 9.38 -30.86
C GLY A 80 -5.25 9.48 -32.37
N LYS A 81 -4.22 8.83 -32.94
CA LYS A 81 -4.00 8.70 -34.39
C LYS A 81 -4.77 7.54 -35.05
N GLY A 82 -5.52 6.76 -34.27
CA GLY A 82 -6.28 5.60 -34.76
C GLY A 82 -5.53 4.27 -34.73
N PHE A 83 -4.32 4.22 -34.14
CA PHE A 83 -3.62 2.94 -33.95
C PHE A 83 -4.22 2.16 -32.78
N THR A 84 -4.39 0.85 -32.97
CA THR A 84 -4.91 -0.06 -31.94
C THR A 84 -3.77 -0.49 -31.01
N ILE A 85 -3.54 0.26 -29.93
CA ILE A 85 -2.47 0.00 -28.96
C ILE A 85 -3.04 -0.02 -27.54
N GLU A 86 -2.81 -1.12 -26.81
CA GLU A 86 -3.40 -1.36 -25.48
C GLU A 86 -2.44 -1.13 -24.29
N CYS A 87 -1.12 -1.01 -24.53
CA CYS A 87 -0.03 -0.77 -23.55
C CYS A 87 -0.13 -1.47 -22.19
N PRO A 88 0.48 -2.66 -22.11
CA PRO A 88 1.67 -2.88 -21.28
C PRO A 88 2.82 -3.35 -22.18
N ASN A 89 3.70 -2.42 -22.52
CA ASN A 89 4.91 -2.56 -23.34
C ASN A 89 4.76 -2.91 -24.83
N GLY A 90 3.61 -2.65 -25.43
CA GLY A 90 3.35 -2.77 -26.89
C GLY A 90 3.97 -1.68 -27.80
N HIS A 91 4.96 -0.92 -27.33
CA HIS A 91 5.77 -0.02 -28.16
C HIS A 91 7.06 0.39 -27.42
N GLU A 92 8.03 0.91 -28.15
CA GLU A 92 9.28 1.44 -27.59
C GLU A 92 8.99 2.62 -26.66
N GLU A 93 9.67 2.70 -25.52
CA GLU A 93 9.48 3.72 -24.46
C GLU A 93 8.10 3.70 -23.78
N CYS A 94 7.41 2.55 -23.72
CA CYS A 94 6.20 2.44 -22.91
C CYS A 94 6.50 2.66 -21.42
N THR A 95 5.84 3.65 -20.82
CA THR A 95 5.97 3.97 -19.39
C THR A 95 4.90 3.33 -18.52
N ALA A 96 3.90 2.66 -19.10
CA ALA A 96 2.81 2.04 -18.37
C ALA A 96 3.19 0.61 -17.93
N ASP A 97 3.02 0.33 -16.64
CA ASP A 97 3.14 -1.01 -16.05
C ASP A 97 1.87 -1.84 -16.25
N LEU A 98 0.73 -1.16 -16.35
CA LEU A 98 -0.60 -1.75 -16.40
C LEU A 98 -1.39 -1.22 -17.58
N HIS A 99 -2.30 -2.06 -18.05
CA HIS A 99 -3.30 -1.66 -19.03
C HIS A 99 -4.11 -0.46 -18.51
N HIS A 100 -4.46 0.47 -19.40
CA HIS A 100 -5.12 1.74 -19.04
C HIS A 100 -6.48 1.58 -18.32
N ALA A 101 -7.16 0.45 -18.56
CA ALA A 101 -8.43 0.09 -17.92
C ALA A 101 -8.30 -0.93 -16.78
N ALA A 102 -7.07 -1.39 -16.47
CA ALA A 102 -6.87 -2.31 -15.35
C ALA A 102 -7.20 -1.63 -14.01
N PRO A 103 -7.59 -2.39 -12.98
CA PRO A 103 -7.67 -1.86 -11.63
C PRO A 103 -6.26 -1.68 -11.02
N LEU A 104 -6.06 -0.63 -10.23
CA LEU A 104 -4.89 -0.48 -9.36
C LEU A 104 -5.06 -1.36 -8.13
N SER A 105 -4.05 -2.18 -7.84
CA SER A 105 -4.10 -3.21 -6.79
C SER A 105 -3.08 -2.95 -5.70
N GLU A 106 -3.56 -2.70 -4.48
CA GLU A 106 -2.71 -2.58 -3.29
C GLU A 106 -1.99 -3.88 -2.95
N TYR A 107 -2.61 -5.02 -3.25
CA TYR A 107 -1.97 -6.33 -3.13
C TYR A 107 -0.73 -6.44 -4.03
N GLU A 108 -0.82 -6.01 -5.29
CA GLU A 108 0.33 -6.06 -6.20
C GLU A 108 1.44 -5.10 -5.78
N LEU A 109 1.09 -3.91 -5.28
CA LEU A 109 2.04 -2.98 -4.70
C LEU A 109 2.76 -3.58 -3.49
N GLY A 110 2.01 -4.22 -2.59
CA GLY A 110 2.54 -4.95 -1.45
C GLY A 110 3.47 -6.09 -1.89
N LYS A 111 3.08 -6.86 -2.91
CA LYS A 111 3.91 -7.95 -3.46
C LYS A 111 5.22 -7.44 -4.04
N LYS A 112 5.21 -6.32 -4.78
CA LYS A 112 6.43 -5.67 -5.28
C LYS A 112 7.35 -5.24 -4.12
N ILE A 113 6.79 -4.67 -3.05
CA ILE A 113 7.55 -4.29 -1.84
C ILE A 113 8.16 -5.52 -1.17
N GLY A 114 7.36 -6.58 -0.96
CA GLY A 114 7.83 -7.82 -0.36
C GLY A 114 8.95 -8.46 -1.18
N ASN A 115 8.83 -8.49 -2.51
CA ASN A 115 9.89 -9.01 -3.39
C ASN A 115 11.20 -8.21 -3.25
N GLN A 116 11.14 -6.87 -3.20
CA GLN A 116 12.33 -6.04 -3.01
C GLN A 116 13.06 -6.35 -1.70
N LEU A 117 12.31 -6.61 -0.62
CA LEU A 117 12.87 -6.93 0.69
C LEU A 117 13.38 -8.36 0.77
N ALA A 118 12.64 -9.32 0.22
CA ALA A 118 13.01 -10.72 0.24
C ALA A 118 14.31 -10.98 -0.55
N VAL A 119 14.49 -10.32 -1.71
CA VAL A 119 15.74 -10.38 -2.48
C VAL A 119 16.94 -9.86 -1.69
N GLN A 120 16.72 -8.93 -0.76
CA GLN A 120 17.75 -8.39 0.13
C GLN A 120 17.94 -9.24 1.41
N GLY A 121 17.28 -10.40 1.50
CA GLY A 121 17.36 -11.30 2.64
C GLY A 121 16.67 -10.79 3.90
N ILE A 122 15.70 -9.88 3.75
CA ILE A 122 14.97 -9.26 4.85
C ILE A 122 13.63 -9.95 5.05
N LEU A 123 13.32 -10.27 6.30
CA LEU A 123 12.06 -10.87 6.73
C LEU A 123 11.19 -9.80 7.37
N VAL A 124 9.92 -9.75 6.99
CA VAL A 124 8.94 -8.82 7.58
C VAL A 124 8.10 -9.57 8.60
N LYS A 125 8.15 -9.18 9.87
CA LYS A 125 7.35 -9.83 10.91
C LYS A 125 5.94 -9.23 11.01
N TYR A 126 5.89 -7.91 11.19
CA TYR A 126 4.64 -7.16 11.26
C TYR A 126 4.52 -6.16 10.11
N ALA A 127 3.35 -6.12 9.48
CA ALA A 127 2.99 -5.12 8.49
C ALA A 127 1.76 -4.33 8.97
N THR A 128 1.96 -3.06 9.31
CA THR A 128 0.90 -2.14 9.69
C THR A 128 0.35 -1.47 8.43
N THR A 129 -0.94 -1.63 8.17
CA THR A 129 -1.63 -1.03 7.02
C THR A 129 -2.84 -0.23 7.48
N ASP A 130 -3.37 0.64 6.60
CA ASP A 130 -4.74 1.17 6.76
C ASP A 130 -5.74 -0.01 6.75
N GLY A 131 -7.01 0.26 7.05
CA GLY A 131 -8.06 -0.71 7.35
C GLY A 131 -8.24 -1.88 6.37
N ASP A 132 -7.70 -1.81 5.15
CA ASP A 132 -7.60 -2.96 4.22
C ASP A 132 -6.27 -3.73 4.39
N GLY A 133 -6.35 -5.06 4.45
CA GLY A 133 -5.22 -5.96 4.62
C GLY A 133 -4.55 -6.43 3.33
N ARG A 134 -5.02 -5.98 2.17
CA ARG A 134 -4.49 -6.41 0.86
C ARG A 134 -2.99 -6.21 0.71
N THR A 135 -2.46 -5.07 1.14
CA THR A 135 -1.03 -4.78 1.06
C THR A 135 -0.21 -5.75 1.90
N ALA A 136 -0.66 -6.04 3.13
CA ALA A 136 0.00 -7.00 4.01
C ALA A 136 -0.03 -8.42 3.44
N ASN A 137 -1.15 -8.83 2.82
CA ASN A 137 -1.26 -10.11 2.13
C ASN A 137 -0.28 -10.20 0.94
N GLY A 138 -0.16 -9.13 0.15
CA GLY A 138 0.81 -9.07 -0.96
C GLY A 138 2.26 -9.24 -0.49
N ILE A 139 2.62 -8.58 0.62
CA ILE A 139 3.94 -8.73 1.24
C ILE A 139 4.13 -10.16 1.75
N ASN A 140 3.13 -10.72 2.43
CA ASN A 140 3.17 -12.10 2.93
C ASN A 140 3.48 -13.10 1.82
N ASP A 141 2.75 -13.04 0.72
CA ASP A 141 2.91 -13.97 -0.40
C ASP A 141 4.30 -13.84 -1.06
N ALA A 142 4.82 -12.61 -1.14
CA ALA A 142 6.17 -12.36 -1.65
C ALA A 142 7.27 -12.94 -0.73
N ILE A 143 7.15 -12.76 0.59
CA ILE A 143 8.12 -13.33 1.53
C ILE A 143 8.00 -14.86 1.55
N GLN A 144 6.78 -15.40 1.55
CA GLN A 144 6.53 -16.85 1.58
C GLN A 144 7.05 -17.59 0.35
N ALA A 145 7.11 -16.91 -0.81
CA ALA A 145 7.70 -17.48 -2.02
C ALA A 145 9.18 -17.86 -1.84
N LEU A 146 9.91 -17.19 -0.95
CA LEU A 146 11.32 -17.48 -0.63
C LEU A 146 11.47 -18.16 0.74
N HIS A 147 10.57 -17.89 1.68
CA HIS A 147 10.59 -18.42 3.04
C HIS A 147 9.22 -18.99 3.42
N ILE A 148 8.96 -20.22 2.97
CA ILE A 148 7.66 -20.91 3.06
C ILE A 148 7.08 -20.95 4.48
N MET A 149 7.93 -21.08 5.50
CA MET A 149 7.52 -21.17 6.91
C MET A 149 7.29 -19.80 7.56
N TRP A 150 7.65 -18.70 6.89
CA TRP A 150 7.52 -17.37 7.43
C TRP A 150 6.10 -16.84 7.24
N LYS A 151 5.61 -16.06 8.21
CA LYS A 151 4.28 -15.45 8.14
C LYS A 151 4.39 -13.98 8.53
N VAL A 152 3.86 -13.12 7.67
CA VAL A 152 3.71 -11.70 7.95
C VAL A 152 2.39 -11.50 8.66
N GLU A 153 2.43 -10.90 9.85
CA GLU A 153 1.21 -10.58 10.60
C GLU A 153 0.77 -9.14 10.33
N ARG A 154 -0.50 -8.97 9.96
CA ARG A 154 -1.08 -7.66 9.73
C ARG A 154 -1.45 -6.99 11.06
N LEU A 155 -1.00 -5.75 11.23
CA LEU A 155 -1.47 -4.85 12.28
C LEU A 155 -2.33 -3.74 11.68
N ALA A 156 -3.30 -3.25 12.45
CA ALA A 156 -4.09 -2.08 12.06
C ALA A 156 -3.39 -0.81 12.51
N ASP A 157 -3.37 0.22 11.67
CA ASP A 157 -2.87 1.54 12.07
C ASP A 157 -3.73 2.11 13.22
N PRO A 158 -3.13 2.41 14.38
CA PRO A 158 -3.85 2.96 15.52
C PRO A 158 -4.53 4.31 15.22
N ILE A 159 -4.00 5.13 14.31
CA ILE A 159 -4.61 6.43 13.96
C ILE A 159 -5.94 6.21 13.25
N HIS A 160 -5.96 5.33 12.25
CA HIS A 160 -7.17 5.00 11.51
C HIS A 160 -8.19 4.27 12.40
N LEU A 161 -7.71 3.37 13.27
CA LEU A 161 -8.55 2.69 14.25
C LEU A 161 -9.21 3.69 15.23
N ALA A 162 -8.42 4.60 15.81
CA ALA A 162 -8.92 5.62 16.74
C ALA A 162 -9.97 6.53 16.08
N ASN A 163 -9.70 6.99 14.86
CA ASN A 163 -10.65 7.80 14.09
C ASN A 163 -11.95 7.03 13.80
N GLY A 164 -11.85 5.74 13.47
CA GLY A 164 -13.01 4.86 13.27
C GLY A 164 -13.86 4.72 14.54
N GLN A 165 -13.22 4.46 15.68
CA GLN A 165 -13.87 4.34 16.99
C GLN A 165 -14.53 5.65 17.41
N PHE A 166 -13.86 6.79 17.20
CA PHE A 166 -14.41 8.10 17.52
C PHE A 166 -15.70 8.40 16.72
N ARG A 167 -15.69 8.13 15.41
CA ARG A 167 -16.89 8.28 14.56
C ARG A 167 -18.02 7.34 14.96
N ALA A 168 -17.70 6.12 15.40
CA ALA A 168 -18.69 5.18 15.91
C ALA A 168 -19.34 5.69 17.19
N ALA A 169 -18.53 6.16 18.15
CA ALA A 169 -19.01 6.76 19.40
C ALA A 169 -19.91 7.97 19.15
N MET A 170 -19.52 8.87 18.24
CA MET A 170 -20.35 10.05 17.88
C MET A 170 -21.71 9.66 17.30
N ARG A 171 -21.77 8.61 16.46
CA ARG A 171 -23.06 8.12 15.93
C ARG A 171 -23.99 7.59 17.02
N VAL A 172 -23.45 6.87 18.00
CA VAL A 172 -24.23 6.38 19.14
C VAL A 172 -24.78 7.54 19.96
N VAL A 173 -23.96 8.57 20.22
CA VAL A 173 -24.38 9.76 20.98
C VAL A 173 -25.49 10.52 20.24
N MET A 174 -25.37 10.72 18.92
CA MET A 174 -26.40 11.39 18.13
C MET A 174 -27.71 10.59 18.11
N TYR A 175 -27.63 9.28 17.88
CA TYR A 175 -28.81 8.40 17.87
C TYR A 175 -29.51 8.34 19.24
N ALA A 176 -28.75 8.39 20.33
CA ALA A 176 -29.28 8.42 21.70
C ALA A 176 -29.91 9.78 22.07
N ARG A 177 -29.56 10.87 21.37
CA ARG A 177 -30.23 12.17 21.47
C ARG A 177 -31.54 12.18 20.70
N GLU A 178 -31.52 11.76 19.44
CA GLU A 178 -32.73 11.67 18.59
C GLU A 178 -33.81 10.77 19.21
N ARG A 179 -33.45 9.65 19.85
CA ARG A 179 -34.43 8.81 20.56
C ARG A 179 -34.96 9.42 21.85
N ARG A 180 -34.23 10.33 22.49
CA ARG A 180 -34.69 11.02 23.71
C ARG A 180 -35.77 12.04 23.34
N ASP A 181 -35.55 12.78 22.26
CA ASP A 181 -36.49 13.80 21.77
C ASP A 181 -37.82 13.20 21.24
N VAL A 182 -37.85 11.91 20.87
CA VAL A 182 -39.07 11.19 20.43
C VAL A 182 -39.87 10.59 21.59
N CYS A 183 -39.26 10.40 22.77
CA CYS A 183 -39.96 9.87 23.94
C CYS A 183 -40.56 10.96 24.84
N ASP A 184 -40.20 12.22 24.62
CA ASP A 184 -40.69 13.38 25.37
C ASP A 184 -41.86 14.13 24.66
N THR A 185 -42.47 13.51 23.64
CA THR A 185 -43.74 13.95 22.99
C THR A 185 -44.84 12.92 23.16
#